data_AF-A0A9J6GV01-F1
#
_entry.id   AF-A0A9J6GV01-F1
#
_cell.length_a   1.000
_cell.length_b   1.000
_cell.length_c   1.000
_cell.angle_alpha   90.00
_cell.angle_beta   90.00
_cell.angle_gamma   90.00
#
_symmetry.space_group_name_H-M   'P 1'
#
loop_
_entity.id
_entity.type
_entity.pdbx_description
1 polymer ?
#
loop_
_entity_poly.entity_id
_entity_poly.type
_entity_poly.pdbx_seq_one_letter_code
_entity_poly.pdbx_strand_id
1 'polypeptide(L)'
;MPIRIPITFVITSFYRNTDMIQRRRPAHQVIDGIPRCVGADPDSLRKALKFRAGAGDVVQSTYPKSGTNWVQYITQLILKDGDAVL
;
A
#
# COMPACT_ATOMS: atom_id res chain seq x y z
N MET A 1 14.00 53.59 -24.38
CA MET A 1 13.49 52.48 -25.23
C MET A 1 14.35 51.25 -24.97
N PRO A 2 13.79 50.19 -24.36
CA PRO A 2 14.56 49.01 -23.95
C PRO A 2 14.61 47.93 -25.03
N ILE A 3 15.77 47.27 -25.07
CA ILE A 3 16.24 46.19 -25.93
C ILE A 3 15.41 44.90 -25.73
N ARG A 4 14.95 44.27 -26.83
CA ARG A 4 14.37 42.91 -26.83
C ARG A 4 15.42 41.91 -27.30
N ILE A 5 15.91 41.06 -26.39
CA ILE A 5 16.73 39.88 -26.68
C ILE A 5 15.77 38.67 -26.71
N PRO A 6 15.72 37.86 -27.78
CA PRO A 6 14.95 36.62 -27.75
C PRO A 6 15.77 35.54 -27.02
N ILE A 7 15.40 35.22 -25.79
CA ILE A 7 15.90 34.03 -25.08
C ILE A 7 15.14 32.83 -25.64
N THR A 8 15.67 32.27 -26.72
CA THR A 8 15.23 31.01 -27.31
C THR A 8 15.62 29.87 -26.37
N PHE A 9 14.60 29.27 -25.74
CA PHE A 9 14.50 27.88 -25.30
C PHE A 9 15.75 27.00 -25.51
N VAL A 10 16.54 26.81 -24.44
CA VAL A 10 17.52 25.71 -24.32
C VAL A 10 17.11 24.86 -23.11
N ILE A 11 15.99 24.14 -23.22
CA ILE A 11 15.61 23.06 -22.27
C ILE A 11 15.07 21.86 -23.06
N THR A 12 15.70 21.52 -24.19
CA THR A 12 15.34 20.33 -24.99
C THR A 12 16.50 19.36 -25.17
N SER A 13 17.53 19.42 -24.31
CA SER A 13 18.65 18.46 -24.37
C SER A 13 19.05 17.90 -23.00
N PHE A 14 18.07 17.51 -22.19
CA PHE A 14 18.31 16.61 -21.06
C PHE A 14 17.15 15.66 -20.78
N TYR A 15 16.43 15.19 -21.81
CA TYR A 15 15.75 13.90 -21.69
C TYR A 15 16.77 12.83 -22.06
N ARG A 16 17.58 12.52 -21.04
CA ARG A 16 18.51 11.42 -20.99
C ARG A 16 17.81 10.17 -21.50
N ASN A 17 18.30 9.69 -22.63
CA ASN A 17 18.13 8.33 -23.13
C ASN A 17 18.31 7.36 -21.95
N THR A 18 17.18 6.91 -21.39
CA THR A 18 17.08 5.78 -20.49
C THR A 18 16.13 4.86 -21.21
N ASP A 19 16.69 3.84 -21.86
CA ASP A 19 15.95 2.74 -22.43
C ASP A 19 14.85 2.34 -21.45
N MET A 20 13.61 2.49 -21.92
CA MET A 20 12.41 2.17 -21.18
C MET A 20 12.38 0.66 -20.94
N ILE A 21 13.04 0.19 -19.89
CA ILE A 21 12.63 -1.04 -19.21
C ILE A 21 11.22 -0.71 -18.72
N GLN A 22 10.20 -1.07 -19.51
CA GLN A 22 8.82 -1.14 -19.07
C GLN A 22 8.79 -2.11 -17.90
N ARG A 23 9.04 -1.61 -16.69
CA ARG A 23 8.96 -2.39 -15.46
C ARG A 23 7.55 -2.93 -15.40
N ARG A 24 7.40 -4.25 -15.53
CA ARG A 24 6.12 -4.92 -15.33
C ARG A 24 5.65 -4.55 -13.92
N ARG A 25 4.65 -3.67 -13.84
CA ARG A 25 4.01 -3.34 -12.57
C ARG A 25 3.10 -4.52 -12.23
N PRO A 26 3.09 -4.99 -10.97
CA PRO A 26 2.08 -5.93 -10.54
C PRO A 26 0.70 -5.36 -10.87
N ALA A 27 -0.17 -6.20 -11.43
CA ALA A 27 -1.55 -5.83 -11.67
C ALA A 27 -2.22 -5.47 -10.33
N HIS A 28 -3.10 -4.48 -10.35
CA HIS A 28 -3.90 -4.07 -9.21
C HIS A 28 -5.32 -3.75 -9.69
N GLN A 29 -6.27 -3.75 -8.77
CA GLN A 29 -7.62 -3.30 -9.03
C GLN A 29 -8.01 -2.21 -8.04
N VAL A 30 -8.96 -1.36 -8.42
CA VAL A 30 -9.47 -0.31 -7.55
C VAL A 30 -10.81 -0.77 -6.99
N ILE A 31 -10.91 -0.85 -5.67
CA ILE A 31 -12.14 -1.21 -4.95
C ILE A 31 -12.48 -0.02 -4.05
N ASP A 32 -13.66 0.56 -4.24
CA ASP A 32 -14.15 1.71 -3.47
C ASP A 32 -13.14 2.88 -3.41
N GLY A 33 -12.41 3.10 -4.51
CA GLY A 33 -11.40 4.16 -4.65
C GLY A 33 -10.00 3.82 -4.14
N ILE A 34 -9.79 2.63 -3.55
CA ILE A 34 -8.50 2.22 -2.97
C ILE A 34 -7.84 1.15 -3.87
N PRO A 35 -6.55 1.30 -4.23
CA PRO A 35 -5.82 0.27 -4.97
C PRO A 35 -5.57 -0.96 -4.09
N ARG A 36 -5.98 -2.13 -4.58
CA ARG A 36 -5.88 -3.43 -3.91
C ARG A 36 -5.29 -4.49 -4.86
N CYS A 37 -4.89 -5.64 -4.32
CA CYS A 37 -4.43 -6.76 -5.13
C CYS A 37 -5.57 -7.34 -5.98
N VAL A 38 -5.24 -7.91 -7.14
CA VAL A 38 -6.22 -8.48 -8.09
C VAL A 38 -7.04 -9.63 -7.47
N GLY A 39 -6.48 -10.36 -6.52
CA GLY A 39 -7.18 -11.44 -5.83
C GLY A 39 -8.11 -11.00 -4.71
N ALA A 40 -8.21 -9.69 -4.40
CA ALA A 40 -9.09 -9.21 -3.34
C ALA A 40 -10.55 -9.23 -3.82
N ASP A 41 -11.37 -10.10 -3.24
CA ASP A 41 -12.81 -10.11 -3.53
C ASP A 41 -13.50 -8.84 -2.98
N PRO A 42 -14.13 -8.01 -3.84
CA PRO A 42 -14.82 -6.80 -3.40
C PRO A 42 -15.97 -7.07 -2.44
N ASP A 43 -16.70 -8.17 -2.61
CA ASP A 43 -17.87 -8.47 -1.79
C ASP A 43 -17.48 -8.93 -0.39
N SER A 44 -16.43 -9.75 -0.28
CA SER A 44 -15.81 -10.10 1.00
C SER A 44 -15.30 -8.87 1.76
N LEU A 45 -14.69 -7.89 1.07
CA LEU A 45 -14.27 -6.64 1.70
C LEU A 45 -15.46 -5.84 2.24
N ARG A 46 -16.53 -5.68 1.44
CA ARG A 46 -17.75 -4.99 1.87
C ARG A 46 -18.46 -5.72 3.01
N LYS A 47 -18.41 -7.05 3.02
CA LYS A 47 -18.91 -7.87 4.13
C LYS A 47 -18.08 -7.67 5.40
N ALA A 48 -16.75 -7.58 5.28
CA ALA A 48 -15.86 -7.34 6.41
C ALA A 48 -16.12 -5.98 7.09
N LEU A 49 -16.60 -4.97 6.35
CA LEU A 49 -17.03 -3.68 6.94
C LEU A 49 -18.21 -3.81 7.93
N LYS A 50 -18.98 -4.90 7.85
CA LYS A 50 -20.08 -5.18 8.78
C LYS A 50 -19.61 -5.91 10.05
N PHE A 51 -18.32 -6.22 10.16
CA PHE A 51 -17.76 -6.84 11.36
C PHE A 51 -18.01 -5.99 12.60
N ARG A 52 -18.43 -6.64 13.69
CA ARG A 52 -18.68 -6.04 15.00
C ARG A 52 -17.82 -6.79 16.00
N ALA A 53 -16.84 -6.09 16.58
CA ALA A 53 -16.01 -6.66 17.64
C ALA A 53 -16.86 -6.90 18.90
N GLY A 54 -16.71 -8.08 19.49
CA GLY A 54 -17.29 -8.45 20.77
C GLY A 54 -16.40 -8.07 21.96
N ALA A 55 -16.93 -8.20 23.17
CA ALA A 55 -16.13 -8.07 24.37
C ALA A 55 -15.11 -9.22 24.43
N GLY A 56 -13.82 -8.89 24.60
CA GLY A 56 -12.71 -9.84 24.61
C GLY A 56 -12.00 -10.03 23.27
N ASP A 57 -12.53 -9.48 22.17
CA ASP A 57 -11.85 -9.52 20.87
C ASP A 57 -10.68 -8.55 20.83
N VAL A 58 -9.58 -8.96 20.19
CA VAL A 58 -8.41 -8.11 19.92
C VAL A 58 -8.31 -7.84 18.43
N VAL A 59 -8.34 -6.56 18.04
CA VAL A 59 -8.26 -6.14 16.63
C VAL A 59 -6.92 -5.47 16.36
N GLN A 60 -6.16 -6.04 15.44
CA GLN A 60 -4.91 -5.46 14.97
C GLN A 60 -5.11 -4.72 13.64
N SER A 61 -4.89 -3.40 13.65
CA SER A 61 -4.99 -2.55 12.46
C SER A 61 -3.61 -2.00 12.10
N THR A 62 -3.13 -2.32 10.89
CA THR A 62 -1.80 -1.92 10.42
C THR A 62 -1.82 -1.62 8.92
N TYR A 63 -1.01 -0.67 8.49
CA TYR A 63 -0.68 -0.54 7.07
C TYR A 63 0.18 -1.73 6.61
N PRO A 64 0.04 -2.22 5.36
CA PRO A 64 0.84 -3.34 4.89
C PRO A 64 2.34 -3.11 5.08
N LYS A 65 3.04 -4.15 5.56
CA LYS A 65 4.49 -4.15 5.84
C LYS A 65 4.93 -3.37 7.09
N SER A 66 4.01 -2.86 7.91
CA SER A 66 4.33 -2.22 9.21
C SER A 66 4.54 -3.20 10.37
N GLY A 67 4.98 -4.44 10.10
CA GLY A 67 5.23 -5.43 11.16
C GLY A 67 3.99 -6.17 11.67
N THR A 68 2.95 -6.32 10.84
CA THR A 68 1.70 -7.03 11.18
C THR A 68 1.97 -8.41 11.80
N ASN A 69 2.88 -9.19 11.21
CA ASN A 69 3.18 -10.54 11.71
C ASN A 69 3.89 -10.53 13.07
N TRP A 70 4.73 -9.53 13.35
CA TRP A 70 5.45 -9.44 14.62
C TRP A 70 4.49 -9.15 15.77
N VAL A 71 3.64 -8.14 15.59
CA VAL A 71 2.65 -7.79 16.61
C VAL A 71 1.67 -8.94 16.82
N GLN A 72 1.24 -9.61 15.76
CA GLN A 72 0.33 -10.74 15.85
C GLN A 72 0.92 -11.88 16.68
N TYR A 73 2.20 -12.21 16.48
CA TYR A 73 2.88 -13.25 17.26
C TYR A 73 3.02 -12.85 18.73
N ILE A 74 3.41 -11.60 19.02
CA ILE A 74 3.50 -11.08 20.40
C ILE A 74 2.13 -11.16 21.08
N THR A 75 1.06 -10.74 20.40
CA THR A 75 -0.31 -10.83 20.94
C THR A 75 -0.69 -12.27 21.24
N GLN A 76 -0.36 -13.23 20.37
CA GLN A 76 -0.65 -14.63 20.61
C GLN A 76 0.12 -15.20 21.82
N LEU A 77 1.39 -14.80 22.01
CA LEU A 77 2.17 -15.20 23.19
C LEU A 77 1.57 -14.64 24.48
N ILE A 78 1.15 -13.38 24.49
CA ILE A 78 0.50 -12.77 25.66
C ILE A 78 -0.81 -13.49 25.99
N LEU A 79 -1.61 -13.82 24.98
CA LEU A 79 -2.87 -14.54 25.17
C LEU A 79 -2.70 -16.01 25.60
N LYS A 80 -1.50 -16.58 25.45
CA LYS A 80 -1.14 -17.95 25.84
C LYS A 80 -0.15 -18.00 27.01
N ASP A 81 -0.03 -16.93 27.79
CA ASP A 81 0.88 -16.87 28.94
C ASP A 81 2.35 -17.23 28.62
N GLY A 82 2.78 -16.97 27.39
CA GLY A 82 4.15 -17.21 26.92
C GLY A 82 4.37 -18.55 26.22
N ASP A 83 3.37 -19.41 26.10
CA ASP A 83 3.49 -20.70 25.41
C ASP A 83 3.61 -20.54 23.90
N ALA A 84 4.49 -21.34 23.29
CA ALA A 84 4.74 -21.33 21.86
C ALA A 84 3.46 -21.70 21.07
N VAL A 85 3.18 -20.91 20.03
CA VAL A 85 2.07 -21.17 19.10
C VAL A 85 2.57 -22.15 18.03
N LEU A 86 2.48 -23.45 18.31
CA LEU A 86 2.61 -24.55 17.33
C LEU A 86 1.27 -24.87 16.68
#